data_AF-A0A2N2ZFY4-F1
#
_entry.id   AF-A0A2N2ZFY4-F1
#
_cell.length_a   1.000
_cell.length_b   1.000
_cell.length_c   1.000
_cell.angle_alpha   90.00
_cell.angle_beta   90.00
_cell.angle_gamma   90.00
#
_symmetry.space_group_name_H-M   'P 1'
#
loop_
_entity.id
_entity.type
_entity.pdbx_description
1 polymer ?
#
loop_
_entity_poly.entity_id
_entity_poly.type
_entity_poly.pdbx_seq_one_letter_code
_entity_poly.pdbx_strand_id
1 'polypeptide(L)'
;MVMIRYWLIKRGYKVTFLLFLAVAPVVFFFWPSEYIYNGHTICIFRNLLGTECYGCGMVRALYSALHLRFAESVTYNILVIIVGPLLLFVWGKTLYRGIKSEKY
;
A
#
# COMPACT_ATOMS: atom_id res chain seq x y z
N MET A 1 0.15 30.12 24.36
CA MET A 1 -0.68 30.06 23.12
C MET A 1 -0.05 29.22 22.00
N VAL A 2 1.29 29.24 21.80
CA VAL A 2 1.97 28.48 20.71
C VAL A 2 1.89 26.95 20.88
N MET A 3 2.06 26.44 22.11
CA MET A 3 2.04 24.99 22.37
C MET A 3 0.67 24.34 22.11
N ILE A 4 -0.43 25.07 22.37
CA ILE A 4 -1.79 24.57 22.14
C ILE A 4 -2.07 24.45 20.64
N ARG A 5 -1.70 25.46 19.84
CA ARG A 5 -1.80 25.38 18.36
C ARG A 5 -0.92 24.26 17.81
N TYR A 6 0.31 24.12 18.31
CA TYR A 6 1.21 23.06 17.88
C TYR A 6 0.63 21.66 18.15
N TRP A 7 0.04 21.45 19.33
CA TRP A 7 -0.58 20.18 19.69
C TRP A 7 -1.85 19.87 18.86
N LEU A 8 -2.69 20.88 18.60
CA LEU A 8 -3.89 20.74 17.77
C LEU A 8 -3.54 20.43 16.31
N ILE A 9 -2.55 21.11 15.74
CA ILE A 9 -2.02 20.81 14.39
C ILE A 9 -1.42 19.40 14.36
N LYS A 10 -0.70 19.02 15.43
CA LYS A 10 -0.14 17.67 15.60
C LYS A 10 -1.20 16.57 15.52
N ARG A 11 -2.30 16.81 16.22
CA ARG A 11 -3.40 15.86 16.34
C ARG A 11 -4.19 15.76 15.03
N GLY A 12 -4.42 16.90 14.37
CA GLY A 12 -5.10 16.96 13.06
C GLY A 12 -4.38 16.15 11.99
N TYR A 13 -3.06 16.33 11.80
CA TYR A 13 -2.34 15.57 10.77
C TYR A 13 -2.39 14.07 11.01
N LYS A 14 -2.40 13.65 12.29
CA LYS A 14 -2.33 12.24 12.67
C LYS A 14 -3.65 11.53 12.37
N VAL A 15 -4.78 12.16 12.69
CA VAL A 15 -6.11 11.61 12.39
C VAL A 15 -6.27 11.49 10.87
N THR A 16 -5.94 12.55 10.12
CA THR A 16 -6.00 12.51 8.64
C THR A 16 -5.12 11.41 8.06
N PHE A 17 -3.90 11.22 8.58
CA PHE A 17 -3.00 10.15 8.14
C PHE A 17 -3.58 8.75 8.41
N LEU A 18 -4.15 8.52 9.60
CA LEU A 18 -4.73 7.23 9.95
C LEU A 18 -5.97 6.91 9.11
N LEU A 19 -6.82 7.92 8.85
CA LEU A 19 -7.96 7.78 7.95
C LEU A 19 -7.51 7.39 6.55
N PHE A 20 -6.51 8.10 6.00
CA PHE A 20 -5.96 7.77 4.69
C PHE A 20 -5.40 6.33 4.65
N LEU A 21 -4.63 5.95 5.67
CA LEU A 21 -4.04 4.62 5.78
C LEU A 21 -5.09 3.49 5.87
N ALA A 22 -6.23 3.75 6.49
CA ALA A 22 -7.35 2.81 6.61
C ALA A 22 -8.17 2.70 5.31
N VAL A 23 -8.38 3.82 4.61
CA VAL A 23 -9.19 3.88 3.38
C VAL A 23 -8.42 3.38 2.15
N ALA A 24 -7.10 3.61 2.09
CA ALA A 24 -6.25 3.23 0.96
C ALA A 24 -6.42 1.76 0.49
N PRO A 25 -6.38 0.71 1.34
CA PRO A 25 -6.56 -0.66 0.89
C PRO A 25 -7.98 -0.95 0.38
N VAL A 26 -9.00 -0.26 0.89
CA VAL A 26 -10.37 -0.39 0.39
C VAL A 26 -10.47 0.18 -1.02
N VAL A 27 -9.92 1.38 -1.23
CA VAL A 27 -9.86 1.99 -2.57
C VAL A 27 -9.06 1.11 -3.53
N PHE A 28 -7.93 0.56 -3.07
CA PHE A 28 -7.11 -0.34 -3.87
C PHE A 28 -7.84 -1.65 -4.23
N PHE A 29 -8.65 -2.21 -3.32
CA PHE A 29 -9.48 -3.38 -3.58
C PHE A 29 -10.51 -3.13 -4.69
N PHE A 30 -11.18 -1.98 -4.66
CA PHE A 30 -12.21 -1.63 -5.65
C PHE A 30 -11.67 -0.93 -6.90
N TRP A 31 -10.35 -0.78 -7.02
CA TRP A 31 -9.76 -0.13 -8.19
C TRP A 31 -9.99 -0.98 -9.45
N PRO A 32 -10.37 -0.41 -10.61
CA PRO A 32 -10.71 -1.23 -11.76
C PRO A 32 -9.50 -2.03 -12.26
N SER A 33 -9.71 -3.34 -12.43
CA SER A 33 -8.65 -4.31 -12.77
C SER A 33 -7.98 -4.03 -14.11
N GLU A 34 -8.71 -3.45 -15.07
CA GLU A 34 -8.17 -3.04 -16.38
C GLU A 34 -6.96 -2.11 -16.24
N TYR A 35 -7.05 -1.12 -15.33
CA TYR A 35 -5.93 -0.20 -15.10
C TYR A 35 -4.76 -0.85 -14.37
N ILE A 36 -5.01 -1.87 -13.55
CA ILE A 36 -3.95 -2.57 -12.81
C ILE A 36 -3.19 -3.54 -13.71
N TYR A 37 -3.92 -4.32 -14.52
CA TYR A 37 -3.34 -5.38 -15.34
C TYR A 37 -2.81 -4.88 -16.68
N ASN A 38 -3.55 -3.99 -17.34
CA ASN A 38 -3.27 -3.51 -18.69
C ASN A 38 -2.71 -2.07 -18.72
N GLY A 39 -2.67 -1.40 -17.55
CA GLY A 39 -2.11 -0.06 -17.43
C GLY A 39 -0.63 -0.01 -17.81
N HIS A 40 -0.19 1.15 -18.30
CA HIS A 40 1.22 1.41 -18.55
C HIS A 40 2.03 1.27 -17.26
N THR A 41 3.15 0.54 -17.34
CA THR A 41 4.06 0.43 -16.20
C THR A 41 4.76 1.75 -15.96
N ILE A 42 4.82 2.19 -14.70
CA ILE A 42 5.63 3.34 -14.28
C ILE A 42 7.11 2.97 -14.09
N CYS A 43 7.47 1.70 -14.29
CA CYS A 43 8.83 1.22 -14.06
C CYS A 43 9.80 1.74 -15.13
N ILE A 44 10.76 2.54 -14.69
CA ILE A 44 11.81 3.13 -15.54
C ILE A 44 12.66 2.03 -16.20
N PHE A 45 13.01 0.95 -15.48
CA PHE A 45 13.80 -0.15 -16.03
C PHE A 45 13.11 -0.82 -17.23
N ARG A 46 11.83 -1.16 -17.08
CA ARG A 46 11.07 -1.79 -18.17
C ARG A 46 10.85 -0.82 -19.34
N ASN A 47 10.61 0.46 -19.07
CA ASN A 47 10.35 1.44 -20.11
C ASN A 47 11.60 1.88 -20.89
N LEU A 48 12.76 2.00 -20.22
CA LEU A 48 14.01 2.45 -20.87
C LEU A 48 14.89 1.29 -21.34
N LEU A 49 15.02 0.24 -20.54
CA LEU A 49 15.95 -0.86 -20.79
C LEU A 49 15.25 -2.11 -21.36
N GLY A 50 13.91 -2.13 -21.39
CA GLY A 50 13.14 -3.29 -21.82
C GLY A 50 13.22 -4.50 -20.87
N THR A 51 13.92 -4.38 -19.75
CA THR A 51 14.15 -5.46 -18.79
C THR A 51 13.29 -5.30 -17.55
N GLU A 52 12.81 -6.42 -17.00
CA GLU A 52 12.06 -6.41 -15.75
C GLU A 52 13.03 -6.38 -14.55
N CYS A 53 12.90 -5.37 -13.68
CA CYS A 53 13.61 -5.35 -12.40
C CYS A 53 12.83 -6.15 -11.35
N TYR A 54 13.44 -6.39 -10.19
CA TYR A 54 12.81 -7.15 -9.10
C TYR A 54 11.49 -6.56 -8.58
N GLY A 55 11.22 -5.28 -8.84
CA GLY A 55 9.95 -4.62 -8.49
C GLY A 55 8.89 -4.65 -9.58
N CYS A 56 9.22 -5.07 -10.80
CA CYS A 56 8.26 -5.14 -11.90
C CYS A 56 7.10 -6.07 -11.54
N GLY A 57 5.86 -5.64 -11.79
CA GLY A 57 4.68 -6.45 -11.50
C GLY A 57 4.24 -6.50 -10.04
N MET A 58 4.94 -5.86 -9.09
CA MET A 58 4.60 -5.91 -7.66
C MET A 58 3.16 -5.44 -7.36
N VAL A 59 2.69 -4.36 -8.00
CA VAL A 59 1.32 -3.86 -7.82
C VAL A 59 0.28 -4.89 -8.29
N ARG A 60 0.50 -5.51 -9.46
CA ARG A 60 -0.36 -6.58 -9.99
C ARG A 60 -0.35 -7.81 -9.10
N ALA A 61 0.82 -8.16 -8.56
CA ALA A 61 0.98 -9.26 -7.63
C ALA A 61 0.19 -9.01 -6.34
N LEU A 62 0.35 -7.83 -5.72
CA LEU A 62 -0.38 -7.44 -4.50
C LEU A 62 -1.89 -7.34 -4.74
N TYR A 63 -2.33 -6.78 -5.87
CA TYR A 63 -3.74 -6.69 -6.24
C TYR A 63 -4.36 -8.10 -6.39
N SER A 64 -3.66 -9.01 -7.07
CA SER A 64 -4.12 -10.39 -7.27
C SER A 64 -4.14 -11.17 -5.95
N ALA A 65 -3.12 -10.98 -5.09
CA ALA A 65 -3.10 -11.57 -3.75
C ALA A 65 -4.26 -11.06 -2.89
N LEU A 66 -4.57 -9.77 -2.97
CA LEU A 66 -5.69 -9.15 -2.25
C LEU A 66 -7.05 -9.72 -2.70
N HIS A 67 -7.17 -10.10 -3.98
CA HIS A 67 -8.33 -10.80 -4.54
C HIS A 67 -8.26 -12.32 -4.38
N LEU A 68 -7.34 -12.83 -3.55
CA LEU A 68 -7.16 -14.27 -3.26
C LEU A 68 -6.73 -15.10 -4.49
N ARG A 69 -6.21 -14.47 -5.55
CA ARG A 69 -5.70 -15.10 -6.77
C ARG A 69 -4.19 -15.38 -6.62
N PHE A 70 -3.82 -16.25 -5.69
CA PHE A 70 -2.42 -16.46 -5.32
C PHE A 70 -1.54 -17.02 -6.44
N ALA A 71 -2.04 -17.96 -7.24
CA ALA A 71 -1.29 -18.52 -8.35
C ALA A 71 -0.87 -17.45 -9.36
N GLU A 72 -1.80 -16.56 -9.72
CA GLU A 72 -1.55 -15.42 -10.61
C GLU A 72 -0.69 -14.34 -9.93
N SER A 73 -0.86 -14.14 -8.62
CA SER A 73 -0.03 -13.20 -7.87
C SER A 73 1.47 -13.50 -8.00
N VAL A 74 1.84 -14.77 -7.84
CA VAL A 74 3.23 -15.22 -7.91
C VAL A 74 3.80 -15.12 -9.32
N THR A 75 2.98 -15.31 -10.37
CA THR A 75 3.43 -15.14 -11.76
C THR A 75 3.75 -13.69 -12.10
N TYR A 76 3.08 -12.72 -11.47
CA TYR A 76 3.40 -11.31 -11.65
C TYR A 76 4.67 -10.87 -10.93
N ASN A 77 4.90 -11.36 -9.71
CA ASN A 77 6.14 -11.12 -8.99
C ASN A 77 6.29 -12.09 -7.80
N ILE A 78 7.30 -12.98 -7.84
CA ILE A 78 7.50 -13.98 -6.78
C ILE A 78 7.84 -13.39 -5.41
N LEU A 79 8.42 -12.18 -5.36
CA LEU A 79 8.74 -11.52 -4.10
C LEU A 79 7.49 -11.11 -3.32
N VAL A 80 6.29 -11.16 -3.93
CA VAL A 80 5.01 -10.93 -3.23
C VAL A 80 4.81 -11.86 -2.04
N ILE A 81 5.41 -13.06 -2.05
CA ILE A 81 5.37 -14.02 -0.94
C ILE A 81 6.03 -13.42 0.32
N ILE A 82 7.02 -12.55 0.14
CA ILE A 82 7.72 -11.88 1.24
C ILE A 82 7.10 -10.49 1.47
N VAL A 83 6.96 -9.71 0.39
CA VAL A 83 6.51 -8.32 0.44
C VAL A 83 5.05 -8.21 0.93
N GLY A 84 4.17 -9.10 0.49
CA GLY A 84 2.76 -9.12 0.88
C GLY A 84 2.58 -9.26 2.40
N PRO A 85 3.06 -10.35 3.02
CA PRO A 85 2.97 -10.52 4.47
C PRO A 85 3.67 -9.41 5.26
N LEU A 86 4.84 -8.94 4.81
CA LEU A 86 5.55 -7.85 5.47
C LEU A 86 4.74 -6.54 5.41
N LEU A 87 4.16 -6.23 4.24
CA LEU A 87 3.32 -5.05 4.06
C LEU A 87 2.08 -5.11 4.95
N LEU A 88 1.40 -6.25 5.00
CA LEU A 88 0.25 -6.47 5.87
C LEU A 88 0.63 -6.30 7.35
N PHE A 89 1.75 -6.85 7.77
CA PHE A 89 2.24 -6.71 9.15
C PHE A 89 2.56 -5.25 9.50
N VAL A 90 3.33 -4.55 8.66
CA VAL A 90 3.70 -3.15 8.90
C VAL A 90 2.47 -2.25 8.88
N TRP A 91 1.56 -2.43 7.92
CA TRP A 91 0.31 -1.69 7.82
C TRP A 91 -0.56 -1.90 9.07
N GLY A 92 -0.84 -3.15 9.43
CA GLY A 92 -1.65 -3.49 10.60
C GLY A 92 -1.05 -3.00 11.91
N LYS A 93 0.27 -3.16 12.10
CA LYS A 93 1.01 -2.64 13.25
C LYS A 93 0.95 -1.11 13.34
N THR A 94 1.04 -0.42 12.21
CA THR A 94 0.99 1.05 12.14
C THR A 94 -0.41 1.56 12.50
N LEU A 95 -1.46 0.95 11.94
CA LEU A 95 -2.84 1.27 12.31
C LEU A 95 -3.13 1.01 13.79
N TYR A 96 -2.77 -0.17 14.30
CA TYR A 96 -2.98 -0.53 15.70
C TYR A 96 -2.31 0.46 16.66
N ARG A 97 -1.04 0.80 16.40
CA ARG A 97 -0.30 1.80 17.21
C ARG A 97 -0.92 3.18 17.09
N GLY A 98 -1.34 3.57 15.88
CA GLY A 98 -1.99 4.85 15.62
C GLY A 98 -3.26 5.05 16.44
N ILE A 99 -4.16 4.05 16.39
CA ILE A 99 -5.44 4.05 17.11
C ILE A 99 -5.22 3.99 18.62
N LYS A 100 -4.35 3.08 19.11
CA LYS A 100 -4.06 2.97 20.55
C LYS A 100 -3.48 4.26 21.12
N SER A 101 -2.64 4.95 20.35
CA SER A 101 -2.03 6.22 20.72
C SER A 101 -3.00 7.41 20.71
N GLU A 102 -4.22 7.25 20.20
CA GLU A 102 -5.25 8.30 20.32
C GLU A 102 -6.08 8.18 21.61
N LYS A 103 -6.07 6.98 22.20
CA LYS A 103 -6.88 6.63 23.38
C LYS A 103 -6.23 7.03 24.73
N TYR A 104 -4.99 7.53 24.71
CA TYR A 104 -4.24 8.07 25.85
C TYR A 104 -3.69 9.45 25.48
#